data_AF-A0A0C1NH92-F1
#
_entry.id   AF-A0A0C1NH92-F1
#
_cell.length_a   1.000
_cell.length_b   1.000
_cell.length_c   1.000
_cell.angle_alpha   90.00
_cell.angle_beta   90.00
_cell.angle_gamma   90.00
#
_symmetry.space_group_name_H-M   'P 1'
#
loop_
_entity.id
_entity.type
_entity.pdbx_description
1 polymer ?
#
loop_
_entity_poly.entity_id
_entity_poly.type
_entity_poly.pdbx_seq_one_letter_code
_entity_poly.pdbx_strand_id
1 'polypeptide(L)'
;MVSLYHKILKFGCKAESYRLAGESLSTMLGFLTVIAAQLLRMTYLHRNSPHSSVELVLTKIQMDVLFANTPPKQKKLLKLTVDWAIRAIARLGGYLEHIYISRHLTPQVTA
;
A
#
# COMPACT_ATOMS: atom_id res chain seq x y z
N MET A 1 4.70 8.30 -14.61
CA MET A 1 3.52 7.95 -13.77
C MET A 1 2.45 7.18 -14.53
N VAL A 2 2.14 7.53 -15.79
CA VAL A 2 1.16 6.82 -16.64
C VAL A 2 1.42 5.31 -16.82
N SER A 3 2.68 4.89 -16.92
CA SER A 3 3.04 3.45 -17.02
C SER A 3 2.69 2.68 -15.73
N LEU A 4 2.92 3.27 -14.55
CA LEU A 4 2.59 2.65 -13.26
C LEU A 4 1.07 2.52 -13.10
N TYR A 5 0.31 3.52 -13.55
CA TYR A 5 -1.15 3.47 -13.58
C TYR A 5 -1.66 2.28 -14.42
N HIS A 6 -1.18 2.14 -15.66
CA HIS A 6 -1.54 0.99 -16.50
C HIS A 6 -1.10 -0.34 -15.90
N LYS A 7 0.04 -0.36 -15.18
CA LYS A 7 0.53 -1.56 -14.49
C LYS A 7 -0.37 -1.96 -13.30
N ILE A 8 -0.85 -0.99 -12.53
CA ILE A 8 -1.79 -1.24 -11.43
C ILE A 8 -3.12 -1.77 -11.97
N LEU A 9 -3.65 -1.18 -13.04
CA LEU A 9 -4.90 -1.64 -13.66
C LEU A 9 -4.79 -3.06 -14.23
N LYS A 10 -3.72 -3.35 -14.98
CA LYS A 10 -3.54 -4.66 -15.61
C LYS A 10 -3.17 -5.75 -14.62
N PHE A 11 -2.18 -5.50 -13.75
CA PHE A 11 -1.59 -6.55 -12.90
C PHE A 11 -2.11 -6.53 -11.46
N GLY A 12 -2.43 -5.36 -10.92
CA GLY A 12 -2.91 -5.22 -9.53
C GLY A 12 -4.39 -5.56 -9.38
N CYS A 13 -5.22 -5.11 -10.32
CA CYS A 13 -6.67 -5.32 -10.26
C CYS A 13 -7.18 -6.47 -11.15
N LYS A 14 -6.28 -7.12 -11.92
CA LYS A 14 -6.65 -8.24 -12.81
C LYS A 14 -7.83 -7.88 -13.73
N ALA A 15 -7.88 -6.65 -14.24
CA ALA A 15 -9.00 -6.17 -15.04
C ALA A 15 -9.31 -7.09 -16.24
N GLU A 16 -8.29 -7.72 -16.83
CA GLU A 16 -8.44 -8.70 -17.93
C GLU A 16 -8.98 -10.08 -17.49
N SER A 17 -8.96 -10.40 -16.19
CA SER A 17 -9.50 -11.65 -15.65
C SER A 17 -11.01 -11.58 -15.39
N TYR A 18 -11.55 -10.38 -15.25
CA TYR A 18 -12.98 -10.17 -15.17
C TYR A 18 -13.53 -10.29 -16.59
N ARG A 19 -14.09 -11.47 -16.94
CA ARG A 19 -14.86 -11.71 -18.17
C ARG A 19 -16.20 -10.95 -18.14
N LEU A 20 -16.18 -9.69 -17.72
CA LEU A 20 -17.32 -8.80 -17.68
C LEU A 20 -17.47 -8.14 -19.05
N ALA A 21 -18.65 -8.25 -19.64
CA ALA A 21 -19.00 -7.57 -20.89
C ALA A 21 -20.02 -6.46 -20.61
N GLY A 22 -20.00 -5.39 -21.42
CA GLY A 22 -20.97 -4.29 -21.34
C GLY A 22 -20.75 -3.31 -20.18
N GLU A 23 -21.83 -2.76 -19.64
CA GLU A 23 -21.81 -1.65 -18.66
C GLU A 23 -21.15 -1.99 -17.30
N SER A 24 -21.15 -3.28 -16.92
CA SER A 24 -20.49 -3.74 -15.70
C SER A 24 -18.97 -3.55 -15.73
N LEU A 25 -18.36 -3.60 -16.93
CA LEU A 25 -16.92 -3.36 -17.12
C LEU A 25 -16.58 -1.89 -16.84
N SER A 26 -17.38 -0.97 -17.40
CA SER A 26 -17.19 0.48 -17.25
C SER A 26 -17.33 0.93 -15.80
N THR A 27 -18.30 0.37 -15.08
CA THR A 27 -18.53 0.67 -13.67
C THR A 27 -17.36 0.20 -12.81
N MET A 28 -16.90 -1.04 -13.02
CA MET A 28 -15.74 -1.58 -12.32
C MET A 28 -14.47 -0.78 -12.62
N LEU A 29 -14.25 -0.43 -13.90
CA LEU A 29 -13.10 0.38 -14.31
C LEU A 29 -13.08 1.76 -13.65
N GLY A 30 -14.26 2.37 -13.44
CA GLY A 30 -14.39 3.61 -12.67
C GLY A 30 -13.81 3.46 -11.26
N PHE A 31 -14.19 2.41 -10.53
CA PHE A 31 -13.63 2.12 -9.20
C PHE A 31 -12.13 1.84 -9.24
N LEU A 32 -11.67 1.00 -10.17
CA LEU A 32 -10.26 0.64 -10.29
C LEU A 32 -9.37 1.85 -10.61
N THR A 33 -9.88 2.79 -11.41
CA THR A 33 -9.21 4.04 -11.77
C THR A 33 -8.98 4.92 -10.53
N VAL A 34 -10.01 5.09 -9.68
CA VAL A 34 -9.89 5.87 -8.44
C VAL A 34 -8.89 5.23 -7.49
N ILE A 35 -8.93 3.90 -7.34
CA ILE A 35 -7.97 3.15 -6.51
C ILE A 35 -6.54 3.32 -7.04
N ALA A 36 -6.33 3.20 -8.36
CA ALA A 36 -5.03 3.35 -8.98
C ALA A 36 -4.46 4.78 -8.82
N ALA A 37 -5.30 5.80 -8.96
CA ALA A 37 -4.91 7.19 -8.72
C ALA A 37 -4.50 7.41 -7.26
N GLN A 38 -5.24 6.83 -6.31
CA GLN A 38 -4.92 6.93 -4.88
C GLN A 38 -3.59 6.23 -4.53
N LEU A 39 -3.33 5.05 -5.10
CA LEU A 39 -2.05 4.34 -4.96
C LEU A 39 -0.87 5.13 -5.53
N LEU A 40 -1.08 5.77 -6.68
CA LEU A 40 -0.07 6.63 -7.31
C LEU A 40 0.23 7.86 -6.44
N ARG A 41 -0.80 8.51 -5.90
CA ARG A 41 -0.67 9.65 -4.97
C ARG A 41 0.10 9.24 -3.71
N MET A 42 -0.26 8.10 -3.12
CA MET A 42 0.46 7.53 -1.97
C MET A 42 1.94 7.29 -2.27
N THR A 43 2.25 6.69 -3.42
CA THR A 43 3.64 6.44 -3.86
C THR A 43 4.41 7.73 -4.06
N TYR A 44 3.77 8.76 -4.64
CA TYR A 44 4.40 10.06 -4.84
C TYR A 44 4.71 10.76 -3.52
N LEU A 45 3.74 10.81 -2.60
CA LEU A 45 3.93 11.42 -1.28
C LEU A 45 4.98 10.69 -0.45
N HIS A 46 5.05 9.37 -0.56
CA HIS A 46 6.11 8.60 0.12
C HIS A 46 7.51 8.96 -0.37
N ARG A 47 7.67 9.25 -1.66
CA ARG A 47 8.97 9.62 -2.25
C ARG A 47 9.38 11.06 -1.97
N ASN A 48 8.44 12.00 -2.04
CA ASN A 48 8.74 13.43 -1.90
C ASN A 48 8.65 13.93 -0.46
N SER A 49 7.78 13.36 0.37
CA SER A 49 7.49 13.88 1.71
C SER A 49 7.07 12.75 2.68
N PRO A 50 7.95 11.77 2.94
CA PRO A 50 7.63 10.60 3.77
C PRO A 50 7.26 10.94 5.23
N HIS A 51 7.71 12.10 5.71
CA HIS A 51 7.48 12.57 7.08
C HIS A 51 6.23 13.45 7.24
N SER A 52 5.51 13.74 6.16
CA SER A 52 4.25 14.47 6.22
C SER A 52 3.15 13.68 6.94
N SER A 53 2.10 14.37 7.39
CA SER A 53 0.96 13.77 8.09
C SER A 53 0.30 12.66 7.27
N VAL A 54 -0.04 11.56 7.95
CA VAL A 54 -0.79 10.43 7.37
C VAL A 54 -2.18 10.81 6.85
N GLU A 55 -2.77 11.89 7.38
CA GLU A 55 -4.11 12.36 6.97
C GLU A 55 -4.14 12.81 5.49
N LEU A 56 -2.98 13.06 4.88
CA LEU A 56 -2.87 13.37 3.44
C LEU A 56 -3.19 12.18 2.53
N VAL A 57 -3.12 10.95 3.06
CA VAL A 57 -3.26 9.70 2.30
C VAL A 57 -4.34 8.78 2.83
N LEU A 58 -4.67 8.85 4.12
CA LEU A 58 -5.65 7.97 4.76
C LEU A 58 -6.74 8.74 5.48
N THR A 59 -7.93 8.15 5.49
CA THR A 59 -9.06 8.59 6.31
C THR A 59 -8.90 8.10 7.75
N LYS A 60 -9.60 8.74 8.70
CA LYS A 60 -9.58 8.34 10.12
C LYS A 60 -9.91 6.85 10.34
N ILE A 61 -10.95 6.35 9.66
CA ILE A 61 -11.36 4.94 9.75
C ILE A 61 -10.24 4.00 9.28
N GLN A 62 -9.57 4.34 8.17
CA GLN A 62 -8.45 3.54 7.68
C GLN A 62 -7.26 3.57 8.63
N MET A 63 -6.99 4.72 9.25
CA MET A 63 -5.95 4.85 10.27
C MET A 63 -6.25 3.98 11.49
N ASP A 64 -7.49 3.98 11.99
CA ASP A 64 -7.90 3.17 13.14
C ASP A 64 -7.73 1.67 12.87
N VAL A 65 -8.12 1.20 11.68
CA VAL A 65 -7.94 -0.19 11.25
C VAL A 65 -6.47 -0.57 11.20
N LEU A 66 -5.62 0.26 10.59
CA LEU A 66 -4.18 0.00 10.49
C LEU A 66 -3.47 0.10 11.85
N PHE A 67 -3.93 0.99 12.72
CA PHE A 67 -3.42 1.14 14.08
C PHE A 67 -3.80 -0.07 14.95
N ALA A 68 -5.02 -0.58 14.83
CA ALA A 68 -5.46 -1.81 15.49
C ALA A 68 -4.61 -3.02 15.04
N ASN A 69 -4.30 -3.11 13.75
CA ASN A 69 -3.44 -4.16 13.18
C ASN A 69 -1.94 -3.98 13.52
N THR A 70 -1.53 -2.86 14.13
CA THR A 70 -0.13 -2.65 14.49
C THR A 70 0.23 -3.34 15.81
N PRO A 71 1.34 -4.12 15.87
CA PRO A 71 1.72 -4.81 17.09
C PRO A 71 2.00 -3.82 18.22
N PRO A 72 1.61 -4.15 19.46
CA PRO A 72 1.65 -3.24 20.61
C PRO A 72 3.05 -2.69 20.91
N LYS A 73 4.10 -3.45 20.60
CA LYS A 73 5.51 -3.02 20.76
C LYS A 73 5.87 -1.85 19.86
N GLN A 74 5.27 -1.74 18.68
CA GLN A 74 5.53 -0.66 17.73
C GLN A 74 4.67 0.58 18.03
N LYS A 75 3.50 0.42 18.66
CA LYS A 75 2.54 1.51 18.93
C LYS A 75 3.15 2.69 19.71
N LYS A 76 4.07 2.43 20.64
CA LYS A 76 4.68 3.45 21.50
C LYS A 76 5.62 4.43 20.76
N LEU A 77 6.16 4.02 19.61
CA LEU A 77 7.12 4.81 18.83
C LEU A 77 6.52 5.28 17.49
N LEU A 78 5.20 5.10 17.31
CA LEU A 78 4.54 5.44 16.05
C LEU A 78 4.50 6.95 15.84
N LYS A 79 5.13 7.38 14.76
CA LYS A 79 4.85 8.67 14.13
C LYS A 79 3.82 8.44 13.04
N LEU A 80 2.69 9.12 13.12
CA LEU A 80 1.58 9.03 12.16
C LEU A 80 1.93 9.77 10.85
N THR A 81 2.89 9.22 10.10
CA THR A 81 3.39 9.78 8.84
C THR A 81 2.97 8.97 7.63
N VAL A 82 3.16 9.54 6.44
CA VAL A 82 2.98 8.83 5.16
C VAL A 82 3.83 7.56 5.10
N ASP A 83 5.10 7.59 5.54
CA ASP A 83 5.95 6.38 5.56
C ASP A 83 5.38 5.27 6.45
N TRP A 84 4.83 5.62 7.63
CA TRP A 84 4.15 4.65 8.49
C TRP A 84 2.95 4.02 7.77
N ALA A 85 2.12 4.83 7.12
CA ALA A 85 0.93 4.37 6.41
C ALA A 85 1.27 3.33 5.35
N ILE A 86 2.29 3.61 4.52
CA ILE A 86 2.74 2.72 3.46
C ILE A 86 3.26 1.40 4.05
N ARG A 87 4.05 1.44 5.12
CA ARG A 87 4.53 0.23 5.81
C ARG A 87 3.40 -0.57 6.44
N ALA A 88 2.43 0.10 7.06
CA ALA A 88 1.29 -0.56 7.68
C ALA A 88 0.42 -1.30 6.63
N ILE A 89 0.16 -0.65 5.49
CA ILE A 89 -0.53 -1.26 4.34
C ILE A 89 0.29 -2.43 3.78
N ALA A 90 1.60 -2.26 3.62
CA ALA A 90 2.49 -3.31 3.14
C ALA A 90 2.52 -4.53 4.08
N ARG A 91 2.46 -4.31 5.41
CA ARG A 91 2.34 -5.41 6.39
C ARG A 91 0.99 -6.11 6.26
N LEU A 92 -0.10 -5.35 6.15
CA LEU A 92 -1.44 -5.91 5.98
C LEU A 92 -1.52 -6.79 4.72
N GLY A 93 -0.85 -6.38 3.64
CA GLY A 93 -0.74 -7.15 2.40
C GLY A 93 0.32 -8.27 2.41
N GLY A 94 0.98 -8.54 3.55
CA GLY A 94 1.98 -9.62 3.68
C GLY A 94 3.36 -9.32 3.07
N TYR A 95 3.60 -8.12 2.55
CA TYR A 95 4.88 -7.76 1.90
C TYR A 95 6.05 -7.72 2.89
N LEU A 96 5.81 -7.24 4.11
CA LEU A 96 6.87 -7.07 5.12
C LEU A 96 7.27 -8.38 5.84
N GLU A 97 6.38 -9.38 5.87
CA GLU A 97 6.71 -10.72 6.39
C GLU A 97 7.81 -11.37 5.54
N HIS A 98 7.73 -11.18 4.21
CA HIS A 98 8.71 -11.70 3.25
C HIS A 98 10.09 -11.03 3.39
N ILE A 99 10.13 -9.72 3.65
CA ILE A 99 11.40 -8.99 3.83
C ILE A 99 12.07 -9.32 5.17
N TYR A 100 11.27 -9.60 6.22
CA TYR A 100 11.80 -9.99 7.52
C TYR A 100 12.45 -11.39 7.46
N ILE A 101 11.80 -12.33 6.77
CA ILE A 101 12.35 -13.69 6.53
C ILE A 101 13.64 -13.61 5.71
N SER A 102 13.69 -12.82 4.62
CA SER A 102 14.90 -12.67 3.82
C SER A 102 16.06 -11.98 4.55
N ARG A 103 15.80 -11.12 5.55
CA ARG A 103 16.85 -10.49 6.38
C ARG A 103 17.34 -11.37 7.54
N HIS A 104 16.51 -12.31 8.00
CA HIS A 104 16.91 -13.28 9.03
C HIS A 104 17.56 -14.55 8.45
N LEU A 105 17.54 -14.74 7.14
CA LEU A 105 18.23 -15.83 6.43
C LEU A 105 19.65 -15.49 5.94
N THR A 106 20.20 -14.33 6.32
CA THR A 106 21.65 -14.10 6.28
C THR A 106 22.23 -14.37 7.67
N PRO A 107 22.55 -15.62 8.02
CA PRO A 107 23.39 -15.88 9.18
C PRO A 107 24.74 -15.21 8.94
N GLN A 108 25.19 -14.48 9.96
CA GLN A 108 26.58 -14.23 10.33
C GLN A 108 27.58 -15.03 9.48
N VAL A 109 28.19 -14.40 8.47
CA VAL A 109 29.54 -14.76 8.05
C VAL A 109 30.45 -13.70 8.64
N THR A 110 30.89 -14.00 9.86
CA THR A 110 32.12 -13.51 10.48
C THR A 110 33.33 -13.84 9.60
N ALA A 111 34.11 -12.83 9.24
CA ALA A 111 35.57 -12.77 9.39
C ALA A 111 36.06 -11.39 8.96
#